data_AF-A0A3B1DWZ4-F1
#
_entry.id   AF-A0A3B1DWZ4-F1
#
_cell.length_a   1.000
_cell.length_b   1.000
_cell.length_c   1.000
_cell.angle_alpha   90.00
_cell.angle_beta   90.00
_cell.angle_gamma   90.00
#
_symmetry.space_group_name_H-M   'P 1'
#
loop_
_entity.id
_entity.type
_entity.pdbx_description
1 polymer ?
#
loop_
_entity_poly.entity_id
_entity_poly.type
_entity_poly.pdbx_seq_one_letter_code
_entity_poly.pdbx_strand_id
1 'polypeptide(L)' 'MFRKEYLDNKIPVLLERIKGVRSVCLGIWVKVGSRYETRQKNGISHFLEHMLFKGTKSRSQKEIAVEIDSL' A
#
# COMPACT_ATOMS: atom_id res chain seq x y z
N MET A 1 -10.54 -18.38 -6.95
CA MET A 1 -11.25 -17.61 -8.01
C MET A 1 -11.19 -16.15 -7.61
N PHE A 2 -10.64 -15.32 -8.47
CA PHE A 2 -10.48 -13.90 -8.24
C PHE A 2 -11.79 -13.16 -8.53
N ARG A 3 -12.19 -12.28 -7.61
CA ARG A 3 -13.28 -11.31 -7.81
C ARG A 3 -12.65 -9.93 -7.97
N LYS A 4 -13.09 -9.18 -8.97
CA LYS A 4 -12.68 -7.79 -9.19
C LYS A 4 -13.90 -6.90 -9.05
N GLU A 5 -13.83 -5.91 -8.17
CA GLU A 5 -14.87 -4.92 -7.97
C GLU A 5 -14.31 -3.51 -8.14
N TYR A 6 -15.18 -2.54 -8.41
CA TYR A 6 -14.81 -1.13 -8.45
C TYR A 6 -15.59 -0.38 -7.39
N LEU A 7 -14.87 0.41 -6.58
CA LEU A 7 -15.49 1.35 -5.65
C LEU A 7 -16.15 2.51 -6.42
N ASP A 8 -16.95 3.34 -5.73
CA ASP A 8 -17.61 4.50 -6.34
C ASP A 8 -16.60 5.46 -7.00
N ASN A 9 -15.43 5.63 -6.38
CA ASN A 9 -14.29 6.41 -6.88
C ASN A 9 -13.47 5.70 -7.97
N LYS A 10 -13.95 4.56 -8.49
CA LYS A 10 -13.35 3.75 -9.56
C LYS A 10 -12.04 3.06 -9.21
N ILE A 11 -11.64 3.02 -7.95
CA ILE A 11 -10.50 2.19 -7.52
C ILE A 11 -10.87 0.70 -7.65
N PRO A 12 -10.08 -0.11 -8.38
CA PRO A 12 -10.31 -1.55 -8.46
C PRO A 12 -9.87 -2.24 -7.17
N VAL A 13 -10.70 -3.14 -6.67
CA VAL A 13 -10.39 -4.03 -5.54
C VAL A 13 -10.37 -5.46 -6.06
N LEU A 14 -9.23 -6.12 -5.92
CA LEU A 14 -9.04 -7.54 -6.26
C LEU A 14 -9.09 -8.38 -4.99
N LEU A 15 -9.94 -9.39 -5.00
CA LEU A 15 -10.22 -10.24 -3.86
C LEU A 15 -10.07 -11.70 -4.28
N GLU A 16 -9.39 -12.50 -3.46
CA GLU A 16 -9.43 -13.95 -3.57
C GLU A 16 -9.72 -14.58 -2.21
N ARG A 17 -10.76 -15.42 -2.16
CA ARG A 17 -11.05 -16.22 -0.97
C ARG A 17 -10.37 -17.58 -1.11
N ILE A 18 -9.37 -17.82 -0.28
CA ILE A 18 -8.69 -19.11 -0.16
C ILE A 18 -9.31 -19.89 1.00
N LYS A 19 -10.04 -20.98 0.71
CA LYS A 19 -10.66 -21.82 1.74
C LYS A 19 -9.58 -22.54 2.54
N GLY A 20 -9.78 -22.63 3.86
CA GLY A 20 -8.87 -23.36 4.76
C GLY A 20 -7.72 -22.52 5.35
N VAL A 21 -7.53 -21.28 4.88
CA VAL A 21 -6.54 -20.34 5.42
C VAL A 21 -7.20 -19.44 6.48
N ARG A 22 -6.50 -19.20 7.60
CA ARG A 22 -6.95 -18.35 8.72
C ARG A 22 -6.17 -17.02 8.81
N SER A 23 -5.52 -16.62 7.73
CA SER A 23 -4.79 -15.36 7.58
C SER A 23 -5.31 -14.57 6.39
N VAL A 24 -4.95 -13.29 6.33
CA VAL A 24 -5.29 -12.37 5.24
C VAL A 24 -4.01 -11.68 4.77
N CYS A 25 -3.91 -11.44 3.47
CA CYS A 25 -2.88 -10.58 2.88
C CYS A 25 -3.58 -9.40 2.20
N LEU A 26 -3.12 -8.18 2.46
CA LEU A 26 -3.63 -6.96 1.87
C LEU A 26 -2.46 -6.19 1.24
N GLY A 27 -2.67 -5.67 0.05
CA GLY A 27 -1.71 -4.81 -0.63
C GLY A 27 -2.42 -3.66 -1.35
N ILE A 28 -1.70 -2.55 -1.52
CA ILE A 28 -2.12 -1.40 -2.32
C ILE A 28 -1.12 -1.25 -3.45
N TRP A 29 -1.60 -1.26 -4.69
CA TRP A 29 -0.77 -1.07 -5.88
C TRP A 29 -1.04 0.30 -6.49
N VAL A 30 0.01 1.12 -6.57
CA VAL A 30 -0.02 2.41 -7.25
C VAL A 30 0.68 2.27 -8.59
N LYS A 31 0.02 2.63 -9.69
CA LYS A 31 0.56 2.51 -11.05
C LYS A 31 1.51 3.66 -11.40
N VAL A 32 2.57 3.81 -10.61
CA VAL A 32 3.64 4.81 -10.76
C VAL A 32 4.99 4.18 -10.41
N GLY A 33 6.09 4.88 -10.68
CA GLY A 33 7.45 4.44 -10.37
C GLY A 33 8.47 5.23 -11.19
N SER A 34 9.75 4.87 -11.11
CA SER A 34 10.85 5.63 -11.74
C SER A 34 10.71 5.85 -13.25
N ARG A 35 9.98 4.97 -13.96
CA ARG A 35 9.64 5.17 -15.38
C ARG A 35 8.86 6.46 -15.66
N TYR A 36 8.08 6.93 -14.69
CA TYR A 36 7.22 8.11 -14.83
C TYR A 36 7.85 9.38 -14.26
N GLU A 37 9.12 9.30 -13.79
CA GLU A 37 9.81 10.43 -13.19
C GLU A 37 10.47 11.32 -14.25
N THR A 38 10.50 12.62 -13.97
CA THR A 38 11.35 13.54 -14.74
C THR A 38 12.79 13.44 -14.26
N ARG A 39 13.74 13.88 -15.10
CA ARG A 39 15.16 13.88 -14.75
C ARG A 39 15.45 14.66 -13.46
N GLN A 40 14.72 15.74 -13.21
CA GLN A 40 14.86 16.60 -12.02
C GLN A 40 14.30 15.95 -10.74
N LYS A 41 13.43 14.94 -10.86
CA LYS A 41 12.77 14.26 -9.74
C LYS A 41 13.15 12.77 -9.66
N ASN A 42 14.28 12.39 -10.24
CA ASN A 42 14.71 11.00 -10.26
C ASN A 42 14.88 10.47 -8.83
N GLY A 43 14.30 9.30 -8.55
CA GLY A 43 14.28 8.67 -7.24
C GLY A 43 13.10 9.08 -6.35
N ILE A 44 12.22 9.99 -6.78
CA ILE A 44 11.14 10.50 -5.92
C ILE A 44 10.11 9.42 -5.53
N SER A 45 9.85 8.44 -6.39
CA SER A 45 8.91 7.35 -6.11
C SER A 45 9.44 6.46 -4.98
N HIS A 46 10.72 6.10 -5.04
CA HIS A 46 11.36 5.34 -3.98
C HIS A 46 11.52 6.19 -2.72
N PHE A 47 11.89 7.46 -2.84
CA PHE A 47 11.93 8.35 -1.69
C PHE A 47 10.57 8.45 -0.99
N LEU A 48 9.48 8.59 -1.75
CA LEU A 48 8.12 8.62 -1.22
C LEU A 48 7.74 7.31 -0.52
N GLU A 49 8.12 6.16 -1.07
CA GLU A 49 7.94 4.85 -0.44
C GLU A 49 8.52 4.83 0.98
N HIS A 50 9.76 5.29 1.16
CA HIS A 50 10.37 5.38 2.50
C HIS A 50 9.60 6.34 3.41
N MET A 51 9.15 7.47 2.88
CA MET A 51 8.41 8.48 3.64
C MET A 51 7.04 7.97 4.11
N LEU A 52 6.40 7.04 3.39
CA LEU A 52 5.13 6.44 3.83
C LEU A 52 5.25 5.69 5.17
N PHE A 53 6.44 5.21 5.51
CA PHE A 53 6.70 4.52 6.78
C PHE A 53 7.20 5.44 7.90
N LYS A 54 7.38 6.75 7.64
CA LYS A 54 7.85 7.71 8.66
C LYS A 54 6.76 8.29 9.55
N GLY A 55 5.52 7.89 9.32
CA GLY A 55 4.36 8.32 10.11
C GLY A 55 3.31 9.01 9.26
N THR A 56 2.22 9.37 9.92
CA THR A 56 1.11 10.16 9.40
C THR A 56 0.90 11.39 10.27
N LYS A 57 -0.10 12.22 9.95
CA LYS A 57 -0.46 13.37 10.79
C LYS A 57 -0.92 12.97 12.20
N SER A 58 -1.40 11.74 12.38
CA SER A 58 -2.00 11.26 13.64
C SER A 58 -1.23 10.13 14.31
N ARG A 59 -0.22 9.55 13.65
CA ARG A 59 0.58 8.42 14.18
C ARG A 59 2.03 8.58 13.79
N SER A 60 2.94 8.45 14.74
CA SER A 60 4.38 8.39 14.53
C SER A 60 4.81 7.06 13.93
N GLN A 61 6.04 7.01 13.36
CA GLN A 61 6.67 5.77 12.89
C GLN A 61 6.66 4.66 13.96
N LYS A 62 6.95 5.02 15.22
CA LYS A 62 7.02 4.04 16.33
C LYS A 62 5.64 3.46 16.65
N GLU A 63 4.60 4.29 16.71
CA GLU A 63 3.24 3.82 16.97
C GLU A 63 2.77 2.86 15.88
N ILE A 64 3.04 3.18 14.61
CA ILE A 64 2.71 2.29 13.48
C ILE A 64 3.42 0.94 13.62
N ALA A 65 4.72 0.93 13.93
CA ALA A 65 5.48 -0.32 14.07
C ALA A 65 4.92 -1.20 15.20
N VAL A 66 4.67 -0.61 16.38
CA VAL A 66 4.11 -1.35 17.53
C VAL A 66 2.72 -1.89 17.25
N GLU A 67 1.85 -1.09 16.59
CA GLU A 67 0.49 -1.51 16.24
C GLU A 67 0.52 -2.73 15.30
N ILE A 68 1.38 -2.70 14.27
CA ILE A 68 1.54 -3.81 13.33
C ILE A 68 2.09 -5.07 14.00
N ASP A 69 3.10 -4.94 14.87
CA ASP A 69 3.68 -6.07 15.61
C ASP A 69 2.70 -6.69 16.62
N SER A 70 1.66 -5.96 17.02
CA SER A 70 0.65 -6.41 17.98
C SER A 70 -0.56 -7.13 17.37
N LEU A 71 -0.65 -7.18 16.03
CA LEU A 71 -1.71 -7.88 15.29
C LEU A 71 -1.48 -9.39 15.22
#